data_AF-A0A2T4DTC5-F1
#
_entry.id   AF-A0A2T4DTC5-F1
#
_cell.length_a   1.000
_cell.length_b   1.000
_cell.length_c   1.000
_cell.angle_alpha   90.00
_cell.angle_beta   90.00
_cell.angle_gamma   90.00
#
_symmetry.space_group_name_H-M   'P 1'
#
loop_
_entity.id
_entity.type
_entity.pdbx_description
1 polymer ?
#
loop_
_entity_poly.entity_id
_entity_poly.type
_entity_poly.pdbx_seq_one_letter_code
_entity_poly.pdbx_strand_id
1 'polypeptide(L)'
;MELDFKYLLLKHGNGARYIFESACDKAFKKEFEKSFSVKCNPGDEGIDVFVGDFDKPLVVYQCKFFPESIGDSQKKQIRDSFKKAKESKEYDLKEGFHR
;
A
#
# COMPACT_ATOMS: atom_id res chain seq x y z
N MET A 1 -3.30 26.87 -1.36
CA MET A 1 -2.85 25.91 -0.33
C MET A 1 -3.04 24.54 -0.94
N GLU A 2 -1.98 23.91 -1.44
CA GLU A 2 -2.06 22.50 -1.83
C GLU A 2 -2.34 21.69 -0.57
N LEU A 3 -3.53 21.08 -0.52
CA LEU A 3 -3.92 20.15 0.54
C LEU A 3 -3.16 18.84 0.29
N ASP A 4 -1.88 18.83 0.65
CA ASP A 4 -1.07 17.61 0.74
C ASP A 4 -1.62 16.72 1.87
N PHE A 5 -1.21 15.46 1.92
CA PHE A 5 -1.67 14.49 2.92
C PHE A 5 -1.33 14.88 4.37
N LYS A 6 -0.53 15.94 4.58
CA LYS A 6 -0.38 16.65 5.85
C LYS A 6 -1.72 17.13 6.42
N TYR A 7 -2.71 17.41 5.58
CA TYR A 7 -4.07 17.70 6.03
C TYR A 7 -4.70 16.54 6.81
N LEU A 8 -4.40 15.29 6.42
CA LEU A 8 -4.90 14.12 7.14
C LEU A 8 -4.30 14.06 8.54
N LEU A 9 -3.01 14.37 8.70
CA LEU A 9 -2.38 14.47 10.02
C LEU A 9 -3.03 15.57 10.87
N LEU A 10 -3.22 16.76 10.31
CA LEU A 10 -3.83 17.88 11.01
C LEU A 10 -5.25 17.57 11.50
N LYS A 11 -6.03 16.85 10.69
CA LYS A 11 -7.43 16.56 10.98
C LYS A 11 -7.65 15.32 11.84
N HIS A 12 -6.81 14.30 11.68
CA HIS A 12 -7.06 12.97 12.25
C HIS A 12 -5.93 12.48 13.17
N GLY A 13 -4.82 13.20 13.29
CA GLY A 13 -3.69 12.83 14.14
C GLY A 13 -3.21 11.40 13.86
N ASN A 14 -3.17 10.56 14.90
CA ASN A 14 -2.78 9.15 14.79
C ASN A 14 -3.71 8.32 13.89
N GLY A 15 -4.95 8.77 13.66
CA GLY A 15 -5.89 8.12 12.74
C GLY A 15 -5.65 8.44 11.26
N ALA A 16 -4.78 9.40 10.94
CA ALA A 16 -4.52 9.84 9.57
C ALA A 16 -4.08 8.69 8.65
N ARG A 17 -3.28 7.77 9.18
CA ARG A 17 -2.81 6.58 8.45
C ARG A 17 -3.96 5.70 7.99
N TYR A 18 -4.88 5.39 8.89
CA TYR A 18 -6.05 4.57 8.56
C TYR A 18 -6.94 5.23 7.50
N ILE A 19 -7.09 6.55 7.57
CA ILE A 19 -7.86 7.31 6.57
C ILE A 19 -7.18 7.28 5.20
N PHE A 20 -5.85 7.41 5.17
CA PHE A 20 -5.06 7.29 3.93
C PHE A 20 -5.20 5.90 3.31
N GLU A 21 -5.01 4.83 4.10
CA GLU A 21 -5.15 3.45 3.64
C GLU A 21 -6.57 3.17 3.12
N SER A 22 -7.60 3.66 3.81
CA SER A 22 -9.00 3.56 3.35
C SER A 22 -9.27 4.34 2.05
N ALA A 23 -8.62 5.49 1.85
CA ALA A 23 -8.74 6.26 0.62
C ALA A 23 -8.09 5.54 -0.56
N CYS A 24 -6.89 4.96 -0.35
CA CYS A 24 -6.22 4.15 -1.35
C CYS A 24 -7.07 2.93 -1.75
N ASP A 25 -7.62 2.20 -0.77
CA ASP A 25 -8.52 1.07 -1.02
C ASP A 25 -9.69 1.45 -1.94
N LYS A 26 -10.38 2.55 -1.62
CA LYS A 26 -11.50 3.06 -2.44
C LYS A 26 -11.06 3.47 -3.84
N ALA A 27 -9.87 4.07 -3.97
CA ALA A 27 -9.33 4.46 -5.27
C ALA A 27 -9.03 3.23 -6.13
N PHE A 28 -8.37 2.21 -5.57
CA PHE A 28 -8.05 0.97 -6.29
C PHE A 28 -9.31 0.19 -6.70
N LYS A 29 -10.31 0.10 -5.83
CA LYS A 29 -11.62 -0.51 -6.15
C LYS A 29 -12.37 0.18 -7.27
N LYS A 30 -12.14 1.48 -7.45
CA LYS A 30 -12.74 2.25 -8.54
C LYS A 30 -11.96 2.09 -9.83
N GLU A 31 -10.64 2.00 -9.75
CA GLU A 31 -9.74 1.92 -10.90
C GLU A 31 -9.68 0.51 -11.50
N PHE A 32 -9.79 -0.53 -10.68
CA PHE A 32 -9.61 -1.92 -11.09
C PHE A 32 -10.80 -2.78 -10.68
N GLU A 33 -11.40 -3.45 -11.66
CA GLU A 33 -12.55 -4.34 -11.45
C GLU A 33 -12.19 -5.59 -10.60
N LYS A 34 -10.92 -6.03 -10.67
CA LYS A 34 -10.39 -7.18 -9.91
C LYS A 34 -9.37 -6.77 -8.84
N SER A 35 -9.62 -5.68 -8.11
CA SER A 35 -8.79 -5.33 -6.95
C SER A 35 -9.30 -6.01 -5.68
N PHE A 36 -8.37 -6.57 -4.92
CA PHE A 36 -8.64 -7.11 -3.60
C PHE A 36 -7.70 -6.46 -2.59
N SER A 37 -8.26 -6.03 -1.48
CA SER A 37 -7.56 -5.27 -0.45
C SER A 37 -7.26 -6.19 0.71
N VAL A 38 -6.02 -6.22 1.15
CA VAL A 38 -5.61 -7.01 2.30
C VAL A 38 -5.76 -6.11 3.54
N LYS A 39 -6.51 -6.57 4.54
CA LYS A 39 -6.71 -5.79 5.77
C LYS A 39 -5.43 -5.80 6.56
N CYS A 40 -4.79 -4.64 6.69
CA CYS A 40 -3.64 -4.36 7.57
C CYS A 40 -3.74 -5.11 8.90
N ASN A 41 -3.19 -6.30 8.93
CA ASN A 41 -2.91 -7.10 10.12
C ASN A 41 -1.37 -7.17 10.21
N PRO A 42 -0.75 -7.15 11.41
CA PRO A 42 0.69 -7.35 11.51
C PRO A 42 1.02 -8.78 11.06
N GLY A 43 1.23 -8.97 9.74
CA GLY A 43 1.29 -10.26 9.07
C GLY A 43 1.17 -10.23 7.54
N ASP A 44 0.66 -9.15 6.92
CA ASP A 44 0.25 -9.13 5.49
C ASP A 44 1.35 -9.16 4.42
N GLU A 45 2.57 -9.58 4.75
CA GLU A 45 3.70 -9.69 3.81
C GLU A 45 4.03 -8.39 3.02
N GLY A 46 3.45 -7.25 3.40
CA GLY A 46 3.64 -5.96 2.73
C GLY A 46 2.64 -5.66 1.61
N ILE A 47 1.56 -6.43 1.44
CA ILE A 47 0.51 -6.19 0.43
C ILE A 47 -0.59 -5.33 1.05
N ASP A 48 -0.89 -4.19 0.44
CA ASP A 48 -2.06 -3.40 0.81
C ASP A 48 -3.23 -3.68 -0.16
N VAL A 49 -2.93 -3.78 -1.47
CA VAL A 49 -3.88 -4.16 -2.52
C VAL A 49 -3.18 -5.04 -3.55
N PHE A 50 -3.88 -6.03 -4.10
CA PHE A 50 -3.45 -6.73 -5.31
C PHE A 50 -4.53 -6.70 -6.38
N VAL A 51 -4.11 -6.80 -7.64
CA VAL A 51 -4.99 -6.86 -8.82
C VAL A 51 -4.64 -8.12 -9.62
N GLY A 52 -5.65 -8.96 -9.87
CA GLY A 52 -5.51 -10.19 -10.64
C GLY A 52 -6.20 -11.40 -10.01
N ASP A 53 -5.92 -12.57 -10.58
CA ASP A 53 -6.37 -13.87 -10.09
C ASP A 53 -5.15 -14.65 -9.59
N PHE A 54 -5.24 -15.34 -8.45
CA PHE A 54 -4.10 -16.06 -7.82
C PHE A 54 -3.48 -17.14 -8.70
N ASP A 55 -4.22 -17.66 -9.69
CA ASP A 55 -3.72 -18.63 -10.68
C ASP A 55 -2.78 -17.98 -11.73
N LYS A 56 -2.56 -16.67 -11.64
CA LYS A 56 -1.70 -15.88 -12.52
C LYS A 56 -0.82 -14.92 -11.71
N PRO A 57 0.31 -14.46 -12.27
CA PRO A 57 1.11 -13.44 -11.62
C PRO A 57 0.29 -12.17 -11.30
N LEU A 58 0.33 -11.74 -10.03
CA LEU A 58 -0.44 -10.63 -9.48
C LEU A 58 0.32 -9.30 -9.61
N VAL A 59 -0.43 -8.20 -9.74
CA VAL A 59 0.12 -6.86 -9.57
C VAL A 59 -0.14 -6.42 -8.13
N VAL A 60 0.91 -6.06 -7.40
CA VAL A 60 0.83 -5.67 -5.98
C VAL A 60 1.03 -4.17 -5.82
N TYR A 61 0.16 -3.54 -5.05
CA TYR A 61 0.24 -2.14 -4.66
C TYR A 61 0.44 -2.04 -3.14
N GLN A 62 1.41 -1.22 -2.76
CA GLN A 62 1.74 -0.94 -1.37
C GLN A 62 1.51 0.55 -1.09
N CYS A 63 0.70 0.86 -0.08
CA CYS A 63 0.33 2.20 0.32
C CYS A 63 1.10 2.55 1.59
N LYS A 64 2.11 3.42 1.50
CA LYS A 64 2.92 3.79 2.66
C LYS A 64 2.73 5.26 3.00
N PHE A 65 2.11 5.51 4.14
CA PHE A 65 1.84 6.87 4.61
C PHE A 65 3.09 7.53 5.19
N PHE A 66 3.80 8.35 4.40
CA PHE A 66 4.95 9.15 4.81
C PHE A 66 4.65 10.66 4.69
N PRO A 67 3.94 11.24 5.65
CA PRO A 67 3.43 12.62 5.55
C PRO A 67 4.49 13.72 5.69
N GLU A 68 5.72 13.37 6.09
CA GLU A 68 6.82 14.31 6.15
C GLU A 68 7.72 14.23 4.91
N SER A 69 8.76 13.41 4.96
CA SER A 69 9.75 13.25 3.90
C SER A 69 10.23 11.80 3.83
N ILE A 70 10.72 11.41 2.66
CA ILE A 70 11.24 10.07 2.41
C ILE A 70 12.75 10.05 2.72
N GLY A 71 13.10 9.69 3.95
CA GLY A 71 14.46 9.44 4.39
C GLY A 71 14.90 7.98 4.22
N ASP A 72 16.10 7.65 4.69
CA ASP A 72 16.67 6.30 4.52
C ASP A 72 15.88 5.21 5.24
N SER A 73 15.25 5.54 6.36
CA SER A 73 14.35 4.63 7.08
C SER A 73 13.10 4.31 6.25
N GLN A 74 12.46 5.33 5.66
CA GLN A 74 11.30 5.15 4.79
C GLN A 74 11.68 4.37 3.51
N LYS A 75 12.82 4.69 2.89
CA LYS A 75 13.35 3.93 1.75
C LYS A 75 13.64 2.47 2.11
N LYS A 76 14.17 2.21 3.31
CA LYS A 76 14.38 0.85 3.80
C LYS A 76 13.05 0.12 3.96
N GLN A 77 12.04 0.76 4.55
CA GLN A 77 10.69 0.17 4.68
C GLN A 77 10.08 -0.16 3.32
N ILE A 78 10.20 0.73 2.33
CA ILE A 78 9.76 0.49 0.94
C ILE A 78 10.47 -0.74 0.36
N ARG A 79 11.80 -0.78 0.42
CA ARG A 79 12.60 -1.89 -0.14
C ARG A 79 12.31 -3.23 0.55
N ASP A 80 12.20 -3.23 1.87
CA ASP A 80 11.92 -4.44 2.65
C ASP A 80 10.51 -4.97 2.35
N SER A 81 9.53 -4.06 2.22
CA SER A 81 8.15 -4.41 1.88
C SER A 81 8.03 -4.94 0.44
N PHE A 82 8.75 -4.35 -0.51
CA PHE A 82 8.85 -4.87 -1.87
C PHE A 82 9.51 -6.25 -1.95
N LYS A 83 10.60 -6.43 -1.19
CA LYS A 83 11.32 -7.71 -1.13
C LYS A 83 10.42 -8.82 -0.61
N LYS A 84 9.65 -8.57 0.45
CA LYS A 84 8.68 -9.54 0.98
C LYS A 84 7.62 -9.93 -0.06
N ALA A 85 7.06 -8.96 -0.79
CA ALA A 85 6.09 -9.25 -1.84
C ALA A 85 6.70 -10.09 -2.98
N LYS A 86 7.95 -9.81 -3.36
CA LYS A 86 8.67 -10.58 -4.39
C LYS A 86 9.02 -12.00 -3.94
N GLU A 87 9.31 -12.20 -2.66
CA GLU A 87 9.72 -13.48 -2.08
C GLU A 87 8.54 -14.26 -1.48
N SER A 88 7.30 -13.79 -1.66
CA SER A 88 6.11 -14.50 -1.19
C SER A 88 6.00 -15.85 -1.87
N LYS A 89 5.54 -16.84 -1.11
CA LYS A 89 5.25 -18.19 -1.62
C LYS A 89 3.77 -18.38 -1.93
N GLU A 90 2.94 -17.40 -1.56
CA GLU A 90 1.49 -17.46 -1.67
C GLU A 90 1.00 -17.01 -3.06
N TYR A 91 1.82 -16.27 -3.81
CA TYR A 91 1.53 -15.80 -5.16
C TYR A 91 2.79 -15.45 -5.94
N ASP A 92 2.71 -15.45 -7.26
CA ASP A 92 3.75 -14.93 -8.14
C ASP A 92 3.58 -13.43 -8.35
N LEU A 93 4.63 -12.64 -8.12
CA LEU A 93 4.62 -11.20 -8.36
C LEU A 93 4.93 -10.89 -9.84
N LYS A 94 3.99 -10.25 -10.53
CA LYS A 94 4.20 -9.68 -11.87
C LYS A 94 4.92 -8.33 -11.81
N GLU A 95 4.33 -7.39 -11.07
CA GLU A 95 4.81 -6.00 -10.94
C GLU A 95 4.42 -5.47 -9.54
N GLY A 96 5.27 -4.60 -8.97
CA GLY A 96 5.00 -4.00 -7.65
C GLY A 96 5.17 -2.47 -7.65
N PHE A 97 4.18 -1.77 -7.09
CA PHE A 97 4.12 -0.31 -7.05
C PHE A 97 3.96 0.21 -5.62
N HIS A 98 4.54 1.39 -5.34
CA HIS A 98 4.37 2.10 -4.07
C HIS A 98 3.66 3.42 -4.32
N ARG A 99 2.65 3.72 -3.50
CA ARG A 99 1.90 4.98 -3.51
C ARG A 99 1.86 5.61 -2.12
#